data_AF-A0AAV3EXD8-F1
#
_entry.id   AF-A0AAV3EXD8-F1
#
_cell.length_a   1.000
_cell.length_b   1.000
_cell.length_c   1.000
_cell.angle_alpha   90.00
_cell.angle_beta   90.00
_cell.angle_gamma   90.00
#
_symmetry.space_group_name_H-M   'P 1'
#
loop_
_entity.id
_entity.type
_entity.pdbx_description
1 polymer ?
#
loop_
_entity_poly.entity_id
_entity_poly.type
_entity_poly.pdbx_seq_one_letter_code
_entity_poly.pdbx_strand_id
1 'polypeptide(L)'
;MKNFYKMKLLSSLIITIASSSSMAAYATYENNLWEKGTTEILSHEELDILKNEWDSQIMIYNRNAPGTLVNEITRSVNFISGERGRNCFSQPPEYIEVSVDGGKSVASNIYSSYSEVDDFFESANHVGAGGTFGKFSASASYKKSMAREVHDISDSTSAVFKISEETNALQYNGWPEIHPYPRQWLNGSEQGKVNFRNFCGDGYIDKVTAGKSLNLVIDIQSESKSVIERKGVAAEVKAAFGLFGASAGSSQMEELKKYQKDYSFFMKAYLEGSRVPVSDINLDNVYSRLVEFENEGTAYAKLISFTSQRYDPPNWGDDHATVFANVSIPLETIEGWRKHMDDQYYPKCNNASGEISSICIQTQEKYNEMETNCSNASSWDACIPVDSNICKLEGGTSCNDLINYDNTPPPPPQPTWKVIYSGTPTTKQFTLPSGVRSIKINGVVRLADYSVSESKIRECQGGPIYVTASCKVGVNSLSVQGCYDKVSHGAASQCNAVTVIADGRVRKLEVLQ
;
A
#
# COMPACT_ATOMS: atom_id res chain seq x y z
N MET A 1 -73.12 -8.58 4.91
CA MET A 1 -72.19 -7.59 4.30
C MET A 1 -71.83 -6.40 5.20
N LYS A 2 -72.70 -5.85 6.06
CA LYS A 2 -72.36 -4.70 6.94
C LYS A 2 -71.31 -4.98 8.05
N ASN A 3 -71.17 -6.23 8.51
CA ASN A 3 -70.21 -6.58 9.57
C ASN A 3 -68.76 -6.78 9.09
N PHE A 4 -68.55 -7.05 7.79
CA PHE A 4 -67.20 -7.25 7.23
C PHE A 4 -66.44 -5.93 7.01
N TYR A 5 -67.15 -4.83 6.75
CA TYR A 5 -66.55 -3.50 6.60
C TYR A 5 -66.10 -2.89 7.94
N LYS A 6 -66.80 -3.20 9.04
CA LYS A 6 -66.45 -2.70 10.38
C LYS A 6 -65.14 -3.32 10.91
N MET A 7 -64.88 -4.60 10.62
CA MET A 7 -63.63 -5.27 11.00
C MET A 7 -62.41 -4.78 10.20
N LYS A 8 -62.55 -4.50 8.90
CA LYS A 8 -61.45 -3.93 8.08
C LYS A 8 -61.07 -2.50 8.49
N LEU A 9 -62.05 -1.68 8.89
CA LEU A 9 -61.79 -0.33 9.40
C LEU A 9 -61.11 -0.36 10.77
N LEU A 10 -61.49 -1.29 11.66
CA LEU A 10 -60.83 -1.46 12.96
C LEU A 10 -59.40 -2.01 12.82
N SER A 11 -59.13 -2.94 11.90
CA SER A 11 -57.77 -3.44 11.68
C SER A 11 -56.84 -2.42 11.02
N SER A 12 -57.32 -1.63 10.05
CA SER A 12 -56.54 -0.49 9.51
C SER A 12 -56.30 0.61 10.56
N LEU A 13 -57.27 0.90 11.42
CA LEU A 13 -57.11 1.89 12.49
C LEU A 13 -56.12 1.41 13.56
N ILE A 14 -56.17 0.13 13.94
CA ILE A 14 -55.24 -0.47 14.90
C ILE A 14 -53.81 -0.53 14.33
N ILE A 15 -53.63 -0.85 13.05
CA ILE A 15 -52.31 -0.84 12.40
C ILE A 15 -51.75 0.59 12.31
N THR A 16 -52.58 1.59 12.03
CA THR A 16 -52.17 3.00 11.96
C THR A 16 -51.88 3.60 13.35
N ILE A 17 -52.60 3.16 14.38
CA ILE A 17 -52.34 3.55 15.78
C ILE A 17 -51.09 2.85 16.32
N ALA A 18 -50.86 1.58 15.97
CA ALA A 18 -49.66 0.84 16.35
C ALA A 18 -48.39 1.42 15.68
N SER A 19 -48.48 1.84 14.41
CA SER A 19 -47.35 2.49 13.74
C SER A 19 -47.06 3.90 14.25
N SER A 20 -48.09 4.67 14.61
CA SER A 20 -47.89 6.02 15.18
C SER A 20 -47.40 6.00 16.62
N SER A 21 -47.84 5.03 17.44
CA SER A 21 -47.34 4.85 18.80
C SER A 21 -45.92 4.26 18.85
N SER A 22 -45.56 3.37 17.91
CA SER A 22 -44.17 2.91 17.79
C SER A 22 -43.24 4.02 17.29
N MET A 23 -43.69 4.87 16.35
CA MET A 23 -42.90 6.03 15.90
C MET A 23 -42.76 7.11 16.99
N ALA A 24 -43.80 7.36 17.79
CA ALA A 24 -43.71 8.29 18.92
C ALA A 24 -42.81 7.77 20.04
N ALA A 25 -42.85 6.48 20.34
CA ALA A 25 -41.95 5.84 21.31
C ALA A 25 -40.48 5.88 20.82
N TYR A 26 -40.26 5.69 19.53
CA TYR A 26 -38.94 5.78 18.90
C TYR A 26 -38.39 7.21 18.95
N ALA A 27 -39.17 8.22 18.56
CA ALA A 27 -38.77 9.63 18.67
C ALA A 27 -38.51 10.08 20.13
N THR A 28 -39.25 9.52 21.10
CA THR A 28 -39.01 9.78 22.52
C THR A 28 -37.69 9.16 22.99
N TYR A 29 -37.38 7.94 22.54
CA TYR A 29 -36.12 7.27 22.84
C TYR A 29 -34.91 8.01 22.26
N GLU A 30 -35.01 8.55 21.04
CA GLU A 30 -33.96 9.36 20.42
C GLU A 30 -33.67 10.66 21.16
N ASN A 31 -34.71 11.39 21.55
CA ASN A 31 -34.55 12.60 22.37
C ASN A 31 -33.85 12.28 23.69
N ASN A 32 -34.18 11.13 24.29
CA ASN A 32 -33.49 10.66 25.49
C ASN A 32 -32.01 10.33 25.24
N LEU A 33 -31.63 9.85 24.05
CA LEU A 33 -30.22 9.58 23.72
C LEU A 33 -29.41 10.88 23.54
N TRP A 34 -29.99 11.89 22.91
CA TRP A 34 -29.38 13.22 22.80
C TRP A 34 -29.14 13.84 24.18
N GLU A 35 -30.12 13.76 25.09
CA GLU A 35 -29.98 14.20 26.47
C GLU A 35 -28.97 13.35 27.26
N LYS A 36 -29.06 12.01 27.17
CA LYS A 36 -28.11 11.08 27.80
C LYS A 36 -26.66 11.38 27.42
N GLY A 37 -26.42 11.68 26.15
CA GLY A 37 -25.09 12.00 25.62
C GLY A 37 -24.45 13.27 26.23
N THR A 38 -25.22 14.09 26.95
CA THR A 38 -24.65 15.23 27.69
C THR A 38 -23.94 14.82 28.98
N THR A 39 -24.26 13.66 29.56
CA THR A 39 -23.73 13.21 30.85
C THR A 39 -23.04 11.85 30.81
N GLU A 40 -23.31 11.04 29.79
CA GLU A 40 -22.79 9.67 29.67
C GLU A 40 -22.19 9.44 28.29
N ILE A 41 -21.16 8.59 28.20
CA ILE A 41 -20.64 8.14 26.91
C ILE A 41 -21.67 7.17 26.30
N LEU A 42 -22.12 7.47 25.09
CA LEU A 42 -23.05 6.64 24.35
C LEU A 42 -22.35 5.39 23.80
N SER A 43 -23.06 4.27 23.77
CA SER A 43 -22.56 3.05 23.14
C SER A 43 -22.49 3.20 21.62
N HIS A 44 -21.76 2.30 20.95
CA HIS A 44 -21.71 2.29 19.48
C HIS A 44 -23.11 2.13 18.86
N GLU A 45 -23.93 1.23 19.42
CA GLU A 45 -25.30 1.00 18.97
C GLU A 45 -26.19 2.24 19.16
N GLU A 46 -26.04 2.95 20.28
CA GLU A 46 -26.78 4.19 20.54
C GLU A 46 -26.38 5.31 19.58
N LEU A 47 -25.08 5.46 19.31
CA LEU A 47 -24.58 6.40 18.31
C LEU A 47 -25.05 6.04 16.90
N ASP A 48 -25.11 4.75 16.55
CA ASP A 48 -25.58 4.30 15.25
C ASP A 48 -27.08 4.57 15.04
N ILE A 49 -27.90 4.46 16.09
CA ILE A 49 -29.31 4.87 16.06
C ILE A 49 -29.42 6.36 15.74
N LEU A 50 -28.71 7.21 16.51
CA LEU A 50 -28.72 8.67 16.28
C LEU A 50 -28.23 9.02 14.88
N LYS A 51 -27.18 8.33 14.41
CA LYS A 51 -26.62 8.49 13.07
C LYS A 51 -27.67 8.14 12.03
N ASN A 52 -28.26 6.95 12.04
CA ASN A 52 -29.20 6.55 10.99
C ASN A 52 -30.40 7.51 10.84
N GLU A 53 -30.90 8.04 11.95
CA GLU A 53 -31.95 9.06 11.93
C GLU A 53 -31.44 10.40 11.38
N TRP A 54 -30.25 10.84 11.82
CA TRP A 54 -29.61 12.05 11.34
C TRP A 54 -29.44 12.07 9.82
N ASP A 55 -29.03 10.95 9.22
CA ASP A 55 -28.94 10.83 7.75
C ASP A 55 -30.30 11.01 7.09
N SER A 56 -31.35 10.46 7.70
CA SER A 56 -32.72 10.59 7.16
C SER A 56 -33.20 12.05 7.18
N GLN A 57 -32.87 12.80 8.23
CA GLN A 57 -33.21 14.21 8.34
C GLN A 57 -32.36 15.08 7.40
N ILE A 58 -31.04 14.89 7.37
CA ILE A 58 -30.12 15.63 6.49
C ILE A 58 -30.33 15.28 5.01
N MET A 59 -30.73 14.06 4.65
CA MET A 59 -31.09 13.71 3.27
C MET A 59 -32.26 14.54 2.73
N ILE A 60 -33.19 14.97 3.58
CA ILE A 60 -34.28 15.86 3.18
C ILE A 60 -33.75 17.27 2.88
N TYR A 61 -32.80 17.75 3.69
CA TYR A 61 -32.13 19.05 3.47
C TYR A 61 -31.22 19.04 2.22
N ASN A 62 -30.48 17.95 1.99
CA ASN A 62 -29.56 17.79 0.86
C ASN A 62 -30.25 17.39 -0.46
N ARG A 63 -31.54 17.00 -0.44
CA ARG A 63 -32.31 16.64 -1.64
C ARG A 63 -32.36 17.75 -2.69
N ASN A 64 -32.20 19.00 -2.24
CA ASN A 64 -32.24 20.20 -3.07
C ASN A 64 -30.84 20.67 -3.51
N ALA A 65 -29.75 20.03 -3.06
CA ALA A 65 -28.39 20.35 -3.47
C ALA A 65 -28.06 19.65 -4.81
N PRO A 66 -27.77 20.41 -5.89
CA PRO A 66 -27.47 19.84 -7.19
C PRO A 66 -26.04 19.28 -7.21
N GLY A 67 -25.90 17.97 -7.04
CA GLY A 67 -24.66 17.23 -7.34
C GLY A 67 -24.00 16.53 -6.15
N THR A 68 -23.29 15.45 -6.44
CA THR A 68 -22.61 14.61 -5.44
C THR A 68 -21.51 15.32 -4.65
N LEU A 69 -20.89 16.36 -5.23
CA LEU A 69 -19.80 17.11 -4.61
C LEU A 69 -20.26 18.12 -3.56
N VAL A 70 -21.40 18.78 -3.76
CA VAL A 70 -21.94 19.75 -2.78
C VAL A 70 -22.22 19.06 -1.45
N ASN A 71 -22.72 17.82 -1.51
CA ASN A 71 -22.98 16.99 -0.33
C ASN A 71 -21.71 16.59 0.44
N GLU A 72 -20.53 16.75 -0.14
CA GLU A 72 -19.25 16.46 0.53
C GLU A 72 -18.73 17.65 1.33
N ILE A 73 -19.05 18.88 0.92
CA ILE A 73 -18.72 20.07 1.71
C ILE A 73 -19.42 19.97 3.06
N THR A 74 -18.76 20.41 4.12
CA THR A 74 -19.23 20.41 5.51
C THR A 74 -19.47 19.03 6.15
N ARG A 75 -19.18 17.93 5.46
CA ARG A 75 -19.12 16.62 6.12
C ARG A 75 -18.02 16.63 7.18
N SER A 76 -18.28 15.99 8.30
CA SER A 76 -17.29 15.80 9.35
C SER A 76 -16.10 14.98 8.89
N VAL A 77 -14.97 15.15 9.57
CA VAL A 77 -13.72 14.43 9.32
C VAL A 77 -13.14 13.99 10.66
N ASN A 78 -12.78 12.72 10.76
CA ASN A 78 -11.92 12.21 11.82
C ASN A 78 -10.46 12.45 11.42
N PHE A 79 -9.72 13.27 12.15
CA PHE A 79 -8.36 13.65 11.77
C PHE A 79 -7.34 12.52 11.93
N ILE A 80 -7.65 11.50 12.72
CA ILE A 80 -6.78 10.34 12.92
C ILE A 80 -6.93 9.35 11.75
N SER A 81 -8.17 9.00 11.40
CA SER A 81 -8.45 8.01 10.34
C SER A 81 -8.56 8.61 8.94
N GLY A 82 -8.84 9.91 8.84
CA GLY A 82 -9.20 10.59 7.59
C GLY A 82 -10.62 10.26 7.10
N GLU A 83 -11.41 9.53 7.90
CA GLU A 83 -12.75 9.11 7.52
C GLU A 83 -13.72 10.29 7.48
N ARG A 84 -14.52 10.33 6.42
CA ARG A 84 -15.56 11.32 6.20
C ARG A 84 -16.85 10.87 6.87
N GLY A 85 -17.31 11.62 7.84
CA GLY A 85 -18.55 11.39 8.57
C GLY A 85 -19.75 12.11 7.94
N ARG A 86 -20.64 12.57 8.80
CA ARG A 86 -21.90 13.24 8.45
C ARG A 86 -21.78 14.75 8.57
N ASN A 87 -22.67 15.52 7.94
CA ASN A 87 -22.73 16.96 8.17
C ASN A 87 -23.31 17.22 9.56
N CYS A 88 -22.61 18.01 10.38
CA CYS A 88 -23.03 18.36 11.75
C CYS A 88 -23.55 19.79 11.92
N PHE A 89 -23.79 20.50 10.83
CA PHE A 89 -24.26 21.88 10.83
C PHE A 89 -25.76 22.00 10.61
N SER A 90 -26.33 23.10 11.09
CA SER A 90 -27.75 23.40 10.96
C SER A 90 -28.19 23.88 9.58
N GLN A 91 -27.24 24.26 8.74
CA GLN A 91 -27.52 24.90 7.46
C GLN A 91 -26.90 24.08 6.33
N PRO A 92 -27.53 24.07 5.14
CA PRO A 92 -26.89 23.50 3.96
C PRO A 92 -25.57 24.24 3.68
N PRO A 93 -24.60 23.55 3.06
CA PRO A 93 -23.33 24.19 2.73
C PRO A 93 -23.57 25.33 1.75
N GLU A 94 -23.30 26.57 2.18
CA GLU A 94 -23.04 27.67 1.26
C GLU A 94 -21.65 27.47 0.66
N TYR A 95 -21.51 27.60 -0.65
CA TYR A 95 -20.25 27.35 -1.34
C TYR A 95 -20.02 28.32 -2.48
N ILE A 96 -18.74 28.49 -2.81
CA ILE A 96 -18.28 29.15 -4.01
C ILE A 96 -17.52 28.16 -4.88
N GLU A 97 -17.63 28.32 -6.19
CA GLU A 97 -16.73 27.65 -7.12
C GLU A 97 -15.37 28.34 -7.06
N VAL A 98 -14.32 27.57 -6.93
CA VAL A 98 -12.94 28.06 -6.92
C VAL A 98 -12.26 27.55 -8.17
N SER A 99 -11.47 28.42 -8.82
CA SER A 99 -10.66 28.02 -9.96
C SER A 99 -9.71 26.90 -9.54
N VAL A 100 -9.78 25.78 -10.24
CA VAL A 100 -8.72 24.78 -10.26
C VAL A 100 -7.77 25.13 -11.40
N ASP A 101 -6.50 24.84 -11.23
CA ASP A 101 -5.56 24.78 -12.35
C ASP A 101 -5.99 23.56 -13.18
N GLY A 102 -6.96 23.76 -14.08
CA GLY A 102 -7.62 22.73 -14.88
C GLY A 102 -6.65 22.05 -15.84
N GLY A 103 -5.81 21.19 -15.28
CA GLY A 103 -4.68 20.59 -15.95
C GLY A 103 -4.30 19.27 -15.28
N LYS A 104 -3.65 18.43 -16.09
CA LYS A 104 -3.10 17.16 -15.64
C LYS A 104 -1.91 17.41 -14.70
N SER A 105 -1.99 16.87 -13.50
CA SER A 105 -0.87 16.81 -12.55
C SER A 105 -0.35 15.38 -12.44
N VAL A 106 0.96 15.20 -12.51
CA VAL A 106 1.63 13.92 -12.25
C VAL A 106 2.59 14.11 -11.08
N ALA A 107 2.28 13.51 -9.95
CA ALA A 107 3.20 13.37 -8.84
C ALA A 107 3.79 11.95 -8.87
N SER A 108 5.09 11.82 -8.63
CA SER A 108 5.73 10.51 -8.55
C SER A 108 6.98 10.50 -7.69
N ASN A 109 7.20 9.40 -6.99
CA ASN A 109 8.42 9.19 -6.22
C ASN A 109 8.83 7.73 -6.11
N ILE A 110 10.04 7.49 -5.61
CA ILE A 110 10.54 6.16 -5.32
C ILE A 110 10.58 6.01 -3.81
N TYR A 111 9.97 4.95 -3.32
CA TYR A 111 9.86 4.68 -1.89
C TYR A 111 10.36 3.30 -1.55
N SER A 112 10.79 3.16 -0.31
CA SER A 112 11.28 1.90 0.24
C SER A 112 10.56 1.48 1.52
N SER A 113 9.62 2.29 2.03
CA SER A 113 8.76 1.94 3.16
C SER A 113 7.28 2.20 2.88
N TYR A 114 6.42 1.52 3.64
CA TYR A 114 4.97 1.72 3.63
C TYR A 114 4.57 3.16 3.93
N SER A 115 5.07 3.80 5.01
CA SER A 115 4.76 5.21 5.31
C SER A 115 5.05 6.12 4.16
N GLU A 116 6.19 5.97 3.51
CA GLU A 116 6.54 6.88 2.44
C GLU A 116 5.52 6.78 1.29
N VAL A 117 4.99 5.57 1.04
CA VAL A 117 3.89 5.32 0.10
C VAL A 117 2.55 5.85 0.65
N ASP A 118 2.25 5.60 1.91
CA ASP A 118 1.01 6.03 2.59
C ASP A 118 0.95 7.56 2.66
N ASP A 119 1.96 8.22 3.21
CA ASP A 119 2.16 9.68 3.27
C ASP A 119 2.07 10.34 1.90
N PHE A 120 2.65 9.73 0.87
CA PHE A 120 2.53 10.23 -0.50
C PHE A 120 1.07 10.30 -0.96
N PHE A 121 0.27 9.31 -0.59
CA PHE A 121 -1.14 9.24 -0.96
C PHE A 121 -2.08 10.01 -0.03
N GLU A 122 -1.77 10.03 1.26
CA GLU A 122 -2.51 10.72 2.31
C GLU A 122 -2.31 12.22 2.18
N SER A 123 -1.10 12.69 1.83
CA SER A 123 -0.71 14.12 1.81
C SER A 123 -1.33 14.93 2.96
N ALA A 124 -1.50 14.30 4.13
CA ALA A 124 -2.02 14.90 5.35
C ALA A 124 -0.91 15.73 6.01
N ASN A 125 -0.42 16.73 5.28
CA ASN A 125 0.56 17.64 5.82
C ASN A 125 -0.19 18.67 6.66
N HIS A 126 -0.31 18.35 7.96
CA HIS A 126 -0.10 19.20 9.13
C HIS A 126 -0.87 20.53 9.21
N VAL A 127 -1.17 20.94 10.44
CA VAL A 127 -1.85 22.19 10.78
C VAL A 127 -1.16 23.37 10.08
N GLY A 128 -1.82 23.94 9.07
CA GLY A 128 -1.36 25.16 8.44
C GLY A 128 -1.54 26.34 9.38
N ALA A 129 -0.69 27.36 9.26
CA ALA A 129 -0.94 28.65 9.88
C ALA A 129 -2.26 29.22 9.31
N GLY A 130 -3.32 29.22 10.14
CA GLY A 130 -4.66 29.66 9.74
C GLY A 130 -5.82 28.75 10.16
N GLY A 131 -5.58 27.63 10.84
CA GLY A 131 -6.66 26.75 11.34
C GLY A 131 -7.18 25.71 10.33
N THR A 132 -6.59 25.66 9.13
CA THR A 132 -6.81 24.58 8.14
C THR A 132 -6.07 23.31 8.57
N PHE A 133 -6.80 22.20 8.66
CA PHE A 133 -6.29 20.88 8.99
C PHE A 133 -6.23 20.03 7.73
N GLY A 134 -5.03 19.87 7.18
CA GLY A 134 -4.66 18.82 6.21
C GLY A 134 -5.39 18.83 4.85
N LYS A 135 -4.69 18.37 3.81
CA LYS A 135 -5.30 17.96 2.55
C LYS A 135 -5.44 16.44 2.60
N PHE A 136 -6.64 15.92 2.41
CA PHE A 136 -6.92 14.49 2.45
C PHE A 136 -7.30 13.98 1.07
N SER A 137 -6.95 12.73 0.82
CA SER A 137 -7.44 11.99 -0.35
C SER A 137 -8.84 11.42 -0.08
N ALA A 138 -9.72 11.49 -1.09
CA ALA A 138 -11.08 10.94 -0.99
C ALA A 138 -11.14 9.40 -0.79
N SER A 139 -10.05 8.71 -1.14
CA SER A 139 -9.83 7.26 -1.06
C SER A 139 -8.72 6.84 -0.10
N ALA A 140 -8.45 7.62 0.94
CA ALA A 140 -7.43 7.34 1.96
C ALA A 140 -7.40 5.85 2.40
N SER A 141 -8.57 5.25 2.73
CA SER A 141 -8.65 3.83 3.14
C SER A 141 -8.23 2.83 2.06
N TYR A 142 -8.61 3.06 0.79
CA TYR A 142 -8.17 2.21 -0.33
C TYR A 142 -6.68 2.38 -0.63
N LYS A 143 -6.15 3.60 -0.43
CA LYS A 143 -4.72 3.90 -0.60
C LYS A 143 -3.86 3.25 0.48
N LYS A 144 -4.36 3.21 1.73
CA LYS A 144 -3.80 2.39 2.82
C LYS A 144 -3.78 0.92 2.46
N SER A 145 -4.87 0.38 1.92
CA SER A 145 -4.93 -1.01 1.46
C SER A 145 -3.89 -1.31 0.37
N MET A 146 -3.73 -0.40 -0.60
CA MET A 146 -2.70 -0.55 -1.64
C MET A 146 -1.29 -0.53 -1.05
N ALA A 147 -1.00 0.40 -0.12
CA ALA A 147 0.29 0.47 0.54
C ALA A 147 0.59 -0.81 1.34
N ARG A 148 -0.41 -1.39 2.03
CA ARG A 148 -0.30 -2.67 2.76
C ARG A 148 -0.01 -3.84 1.82
N GLU A 149 -0.82 -4.03 0.79
CA GLU A 149 -0.71 -5.16 -0.16
C GLU A 149 0.59 -5.17 -0.97
N VAL A 150 1.16 -3.99 -1.21
CA VAL A 150 2.46 -3.85 -1.89
C VAL A 150 3.58 -4.34 -0.97
N HIS A 151 3.50 -4.03 0.32
CA HIS A 151 4.58 -4.35 1.26
C HIS A 151 4.54 -5.79 1.82
N ASP A 152 3.41 -6.47 1.76
CA ASP A 152 3.31 -7.92 2.06
C ASP A 152 4.16 -8.80 1.11
N ILE A 153 4.76 -8.21 0.08
CA ILE A 153 5.63 -8.89 -0.88
C ILE A 153 7.07 -8.41 -0.74
N SER A 154 7.99 -9.36 -0.64
CA SER A 154 9.27 -9.05 0.00
C SER A 154 10.30 -8.28 -0.81
N ASP A 155 11.10 -7.48 -0.09
CA ASP A 155 12.33 -6.85 -0.58
C ASP A 155 12.13 -5.84 -1.73
N SER A 156 10.96 -5.20 -1.84
CA SER A 156 10.63 -4.35 -2.98
C SER A 156 11.15 -2.91 -2.89
N THR A 157 11.40 -2.31 -4.05
CA THR A 157 11.46 -0.86 -4.20
C THR A 157 10.29 -0.45 -5.06
N SER A 158 9.50 0.51 -4.57
CA SER A 158 8.27 0.91 -5.23
C SER A 158 8.46 2.22 -5.98
N ALA A 159 8.07 2.24 -7.25
CA ALA A 159 7.80 3.49 -7.96
C ALA A 159 6.31 3.82 -7.79
N VAL A 160 6.02 4.98 -7.19
CA VAL A 160 4.66 5.39 -6.82
C VAL A 160 4.25 6.61 -7.61
N PHE A 161 3.03 6.60 -8.12
CA PHE A 161 2.47 7.63 -8.99
C PHE A 161 1.07 8.03 -8.54
N LYS A 162 0.81 9.32 -8.65
CA LYS A 162 -0.52 9.91 -8.60
C LYS A 162 -0.70 10.80 -9.84
N ILE A 163 -1.58 10.38 -10.72
CA ILE A 163 -1.97 11.12 -11.92
C ILE A 163 -3.39 11.63 -11.67
N SER A 164 -3.58 12.94 -11.70
CA SER A 164 -4.90 13.54 -11.51
C SER A 164 -5.17 14.63 -12.54
N GLU A 165 -6.44 14.77 -12.88
CA GLU A 165 -6.97 15.85 -13.71
C GLU A 165 -8.12 16.49 -12.93
N GLU A 166 -7.88 17.68 -12.40
CA GLU A 166 -8.86 18.45 -11.61
C GLU A 166 -9.82 19.19 -12.55
N THR A 167 -11.11 19.14 -12.25
CA THR A 167 -12.16 19.71 -13.12
C THR A 167 -12.84 20.91 -12.50
N ASN A 168 -13.07 20.84 -11.19
CA ASN A 168 -13.74 21.87 -10.42
C ASN A 168 -13.40 21.69 -8.95
N ALA A 169 -13.35 22.81 -8.22
CA ALA A 169 -13.30 22.79 -6.78
C ALA A 169 -14.45 23.64 -6.22
N LEU A 170 -15.02 23.16 -5.12
CA LEU A 170 -15.99 23.92 -4.34
C LEU A 170 -15.35 24.20 -2.99
N GLN A 171 -15.46 25.43 -2.54
CA GLN A 171 -15.03 25.84 -1.21
C GLN A 171 -16.23 26.36 -0.45
N TYR A 172 -16.31 25.96 0.82
CA TYR A 172 -17.30 26.45 1.74
C TYR A 172 -17.19 27.97 1.88
N ASN A 173 -18.34 28.64 1.89
CA ASN A 173 -18.45 30.08 1.93
C ASN A 173 -19.41 30.48 3.04
N GLY A 174 -18.94 30.46 4.29
CA GLY A 174 -19.75 30.85 5.44
C GLY A 174 -19.03 30.67 6.77
N TRP A 175 -19.80 30.88 7.84
CA TRP A 175 -19.42 30.57 9.22
C TRP A 175 -20.42 29.51 9.73
N PRO A 176 -20.05 28.22 9.69
CA PRO A 176 -21.04 27.17 9.84
C PRO A 176 -21.40 26.99 11.32
N GLU A 177 -22.69 27.06 11.66
CA GLU A 177 -23.16 26.86 13.03
C GLU A 177 -23.48 25.38 13.29
N ILE A 178 -22.80 24.79 14.29
CA ILE A 178 -23.03 23.40 14.72
C ILE A 178 -24.50 23.26 15.11
N HIS A 179 -25.13 22.19 14.61
CA HIS A 179 -26.54 21.94 14.87
C HIS A 179 -26.83 21.83 16.37
N PRO A 180 -27.97 22.36 16.88
CA PRO A 180 -28.29 22.37 18.31
C PRO A 180 -28.13 21.02 19.02
N TYR A 181 -28.57 19.92 18.40
CA TYR A 181 -28.44 18.56 18.95
C TYR A 181 -26.99 18.16 19.27
N PRO A 182 -26.03 18.08 18.32
CA PRO A 182 -24.64 17.79 18.69
C PRO A 182 -24.00 18.94 19.48
N ARG A 183 -24.40 20.19 19.27
CA ARG A 183 -23.87 21.34 20.02
C ARG A 183 -24.11 21.22 21.53
N GLN A 184 -25.24 20.66 21.97
CA GLN A 184 -25.55 20.54 23.40
C GLN A 184 -24.55 19.65 24.17
N TRP A 185 -23.86 18.74 23.48
CA TRP A 185 -22.80 17.91 24.06
C TRP A 185 -21.52 18.69 24.35
N LEU A 186 -21.35 19.88 23.78
CA LEU A 186 -20.19 20.75 24.02
C LEU A 186 -20.35 21.62 25.28
N ASN A 187 -21.45 21.48 26.02
CA ASN A 187 -21.73 22.25 27.25
C ASN A 187 -20.95 21.74 28.49
N GLY A 188 -19.66 21.48 28.33
CA GLY A 188 -18.69 21.38 29.45
C GLY A 188 -18.48 20.01 30.09
N SER A 189 -19.15 18.93 29.67
CA SER A 189 -18.84 17.57 30.15
C SER A 189 -17.81 16.89 29.23
N GLU A 190 -16.85 16.16 29.80
CA GLU A 190 -15.89 15.39 29.01
C GLU A 190 -16.57 14.26 28.21
N GLN A 191 -17.63 13.66 28.78
CA GLN A 191 -18.44 12.64 28.11
C GLN A 191 -19.13 13.20 26.86
N GLY A 192 -19.67 14.42 26.95
CA GLY A 192 -20.28 15.09 25.81
C GLY A 192 -19.27 15.37 24.69
N LYS A 193 -18.04 15.79 25.04
CA LYS A 193 -16.96 15.97 24.07
C LYS A 193 -16.61 14.68 23.34
N VAL A 194 -16.55 13.54 24.05
CA VAL A 194 -16.32 12.22 23.46
C VAL A 194 -17.44 11.85 22.48
N ASN A 195 -18.71 12.03 22.89
CA ASN A 195 -19.86 11.74 22.03
C ASN A 195 -19.88 12.63 20.79
N PHE A 196 -19.63 13.94 20.96
CA PHE A 196 -19.52 14.88 19.86
C PHE A 196 -18.48 14.41 18.86
N ARG A 197 -17.27 14.06 19.32
CA ARG A 197 -16.22 13.62 18.42
C ARG A 197 -16.58 12.30 17.71
N ASN A 198 -17.15 11.33 18.40
CA ASN A 198 -17.53 10.05 17.78
C ASN A 198 -18.72 10.16 16.80
N PHE A 199 -19.46 11.26 16.86
CA PHE A 199 -20.58 11.56 15.96
C PHE A 199 -20.19 12.52 14.83
N CYS A 200 -19.49 13.60 15.15
CA CYS A 200 -19.12 14.73 14.29
C CYS A 200 -17.63 14.82 13.95
N GLY A 201 -16.79 13.89 14.39
CA GLY A 201 -15.35 13.97 14.15
C GLY A 201 -14.67 15.17 14.82
N ASP A 202 -13.51 15.53 14.30
CA ASP A 202 -12.63 16.59 14.82
C ASP A 202 -12.77 17.91 14.06
N GLY A 203 -13.31 17.85 12.85
CA GLY A 203 -13.48 18.99 11.97
C GLY A 203 -14.42 18.65 10.81
N TYR A 204 -14.42 19.51 9.80
CA TYR A 204 -15.30 19.39 8.65
C TYR A 204 -14.59 19.73 7.34
N ILE A 205 -15.12 19.23 6.23
CA ILE A 205 -14.61 19.51 4.89
C ILE A 205 -14.93 20.95 4.49
N ASP A 206 -13.89 21.77 4.31
CA ASP A 206 -14.02 23.17 3.88
C ASP A 206 -13.84 23.34 2.37
N LYS A 207 -13.11 22.44 1.72
CA LYS A 207 -12.90 22.45 0.28
C LYS A 207 -12.93 21.04 -0.28
N VAL A 208 -13.60 20.88 -1.41
CA VAL A 208 -13.62 19.64 -2.20
C VAL A 208 -13.08 19.91 -3.59
N THR A 209 -12.31 18.97 -4.10
CA THR A 209 -11.78 19.01 -5.47
C THR A 209 -12.27 17.78 -6.21
N ALA A 210 -12.95 18.01 -7.32
CA ALA A 210 -13.40 16.95 -8.22
C ALA A 210 -12.48 16.80 -9.42
N GLY A 211 -12.52 15.59 -9.97
CA GLY A 211 -11.78 15.24 -11.16
C GLY A 211 -11.73 13.73 -11.34
N LYS A 212 -10.69 13.28 -12.02
CA LYS A 212 -10.31 11.87 -12.06
C LYS A 212 -8.90 11.70 -11.51
N SER A 213 -8.66 10.60 -10.79
CA SER A 213 -7.35 10.29 -10.22
C SER A 213 -6.99 8.83 -10.48
N LEU A 214 -5.74 8.57 -10.82
CA LEU A 214 -5.11 7.26 -10.87
C LEU A 214 -3.95 7.25 -9.88
N ASN A 215 -4.03 6.33 -8.94
CA ASN A 215 -2.98 6.06 -7.97
C ASN A 215 -2.39 4.71 -8.37
N LEU A 216 -1.09 4.67 -8.63
CA LEU A 216 -0.41 3.48 -9.14
C LEU A 216 0.84 3.23 -8.31
N VAL A 217 0.99 2.01 -7.83
CA VAL A 217 2.20 1.51 -7.19
C VAL A 217 2.78 0.40 -8.06
N ILE A 218 4.06 0.53 -8.40
CA ILE A 218 4.82 -0.46 -9.17
C ILE A 218 5.95 -0.95 -8.29
N ASP A 219 5.82 -2.19 -7.85
CA ASP A 219 6.76 -2.85 -6.98
C ASP A 219 7.76 -3.69 -7.78
N ILE A 220 9.04 -3.45 -7.53
CA ILE A 220 10.13 -4.09 -8.26
C ILE A 220 10.83 -5.07 -7.34
N GLN A 221 10.72 -6.34 -7.70
CA GLN A 221 11.20 -7.46 -6.91
C GLN A 221 12.27 -8.24 -7.68
N SER A 222 13.26 -8.76 -6.97
CA SER A 222 14.21 -9.72 -7.52
C SER A 222 14.95 -10.44 -6.41
N GLU A 223 15.00 -11.76 -6.50
CA GLU A 223 15.73 -12.62 -5.55
C GLU A 223 17.26 -12.48 -5.67
N SER A 224 17.75 -11.92 -6.78
CA SER A 224 19.18 -11.92 -7.12
C SER A 224 19.84 -10.54 -7.18
N LYS A 225 19.05 -9.47 -7.02
CA LYS A 225 19.49 -8.08 -7.22
C LYS A 225 19.48 -7.32 -5.92
N SER A 226 20.48 -6.46 -5.72
CA SER A 226 20.59 -5.61 -4.53
C SER A 226 19.52 -4.51 -4.49
N VAL A 227 19.27 -3.94 -3.30
CA VAL A 227 18.38 -2.77 -3.11
C VAL A 227 18.78 -1.61 -4.02
N ILE A 228 20.08 -1.36 -4.21
CA ILE A 228 20.58 -0.27 -5.06
C ILE A 228 20.22 -0.53 -6.52
N GLU A 229 20.38 -1.76 -7.01
CA GLU A 229 19.97 -2.14 -8.36
C GLU A 229 18.45 -2.01 -8.55
N ARG A 230 17.66 -2.46 -7.56
CA ARG A 230 16.19 -2.32 -7.58
C ARG A 230 15.76 -0.84 -7.57
N LYS A 231 16.43 0.03 -6.81
CA LYS A 231 16.25 1.49 -6.84
C LYS A 231 16.62 2.10 -8.20
N GLY A 232 17.64 1.58 -8.87
CA GLY A 232 17.98 1.96 -10.24
C GLY A 232 16.83 1.68 -11.21
N VAL A 233 16.30 0.45 -11.18
CA VAL A 233 15.14 0.08 -12.01
C VAL A 233 13.90 0.89 -11.65
N ALA A 234 13.68 1.19 -10.36
CA ALA A 234 12.56 2.03 -9.92
C ALA A 234 12.66 3.46 -10.46
N ALA A 235 13.87 4.00 -10.56
CA ALA A 235 14.11 5.30 -11.18
C ALA A 235 13.83 5.28 -12.68
N GLU A 236 14.17 4.20 -13.37
CA GLU A 236 13.84 4.03 -14.79
C GLU A 236 12.34 3.87 -15.03
N VAL A 237 11.64 3.10 -14.18
CA VAL A 237 10.18 3.01 -14.18
C VAL A 237 9.57 4.40 -13.93
N LYS A 238 10.05 5.14 -12.92
CA LYS A 238 9.62 6.51 -12.65
C LYS A 238 9.84 7.43 -13.85
N ALA A 239 10.99 7.35 -14.50
CA ALA A 239 11.30 8.15 -15.68
C ALA A 239 10.39 7.81 -16.87
N ALA A 240 10.22 6.51 -17.17
CA ALA A 240 9.30 6.04 -18.20
C ALA A 240 7.88 6.54 -17.94
N PHE A 241 7.43 6.47 -16.68
CA PHE A 241 6.08 6.87 -16.32
C PHE A 241 5.86 8.39 -16.23
N GLY A 242 6.89 9.14 -15.82
CA GLY A 242 6.87 10.61 -15.80
C GLY A 242 6.80 11.22 -17.21
N LEU A 243 7.29 10.53 -18.24
CA LEU A 243 7.27 10.97 -19.63
C LEU A 243 5.96 10.65 -20.36
N PHE A 244 5.07 9.82 -19.82
CA PHE A 244 3.74 9.59 -20.40
C PHE A 244 2.87 10.86 -20.41
N GLY A 245 3.20 11.87 -19.60
CA GLY A 245 2.65 13.23 -19.71
C GLY A 245 2.80 13.89 -21.09
N ALA A 246 3.71 13.39 -21.95
CA ALA A 246 4.18 14.07 -23.15
C ALA A 246 4.26 13.18 -24.42
N SER A 247 3.37 12.20 -24.61
CA SER A 247 3.21 11.43 -25.87
C SER A 247 4.32 10.41 -26.27
N ALA A 248 5.25 10.04 -25.37
CA ALA A 248 6.43 9.21 -25.70
C ALA A 248 6.35 7.70 -25.31
N GLY A 249 5.16 7.16 -25.08
CA GLY A 249 5.01 6.05 -24.15
C GLY A 249 5.34 4.61 -24.57
N SER A 250 5.15 4.25 -25.84
CA SER A 250 5.20 2.83 -26.23
C SER A 250 6.61 2.23 -26.23
N SER A 251 7.63 3.00 -26.64
CA SER A 251 9.02 2.52 -26.72
C SER A 251 9.65 2.31 -25.34
N GLN A 252 9.27 3.12 -24.35
CA GLN A 252 9.78 3.03 -22.98
C GLN A 252 9.17 1.83 -22.23
N MET A 253 7.91 1.50 -22.50
CA MET A 253 7.29 0.29 -21.95
C MET A 253 7.95 -0.98 -22.48
N GLU A 254 8.34 -1.00 -23.76
CA GLU A 254 9.12 -2.10 -24.35
C GLU A 254 10.53 -2.21 -23.76
N GLU A 255 11.12 -1.10 -23.27
CA GLU A 255 12.36 -1.15 -22.50
C GLU A 255 12.15 -1.75 -21.11
N LEU A 256 11.06 -1.41 -20.42
CA LEU A 256 10.72 -2.00 -19.12
C LEU A 256 10.48 -3.51 -19.20
N LYS A 257 9.91 -4.01 -20.31
CA LYS A 257 9.75 -5.46 -20.55
C LYS A 257 11.08 -6.21 -20.59
N LYS A 258 12.19 -5.56 -20.96
CA LYS A 258 13.52 -6.21 -20.96
C LYS A 258 13.97 -6.57 -19.53
N TYR A 259 13.50 -5.83 -18.52
CA TYR A 259 13.79 -6.11 -17.12
C TYR A 259 13.03 -7.32 -16.57
N GLN A 260 11.94 -7.76 -17.21
CA GLN A 260 11.14 -8.92 -16.74
C GLN A 260 11.93 -10.23 -16.69
N LYS A 261 13.09 -10.30 -17.33
CA LYS A 261 13.98 -11.47 -17.26
C LYS A 261 14.65 -11.63 -15.89
N ASP A 262 14.96 -10.51 -15.24
CA ASP A 262 15.76 -10.47 -14.01
C ASP A 262 14.98 -9.88 -12.81
N TYR A 263 13.79 -9.32 -13.07
CA TYR A 263 12.93 -8.67 -12.08
C TYR A 263 11.46 -9.08 -12.27
N SER A 264 10.74 -9.20 -11.17
CA SER A 264 9.29 -9.33 -11.13
C SER A 264 8.67 -7.97 -10.82
N PHE A 265 7.58 -7.63 -11.51
CA PHE A 265 6.85 -6.38 -11.32
C PHE A 265 5.46 -6.68 -10.77
N PHE A 266 5.20 -6.24 -9.55
CA PHE A 266 3.87 -6.28 -8.95
C PHE A 266 3.24 -4.89 -9.07
N MET A 267 2.00 -4.80 -9.56
CA MET A 267 1.36 -3.52 -9.82
C MET A 267 0.00 -3.47 -9.16
N LYS A 268 -0.27 -2.36 -8.47
CA LYS A 268 -1.58 -2.06 -7.90
C LYS A 268 -2.01 -0.69 -8.34
N ALA A 269 -3.24 -0.59 -8.80
CA ALA A 269 -3.82 0.66 -9.24
C ALA A 269 -5.19 0.88 -8.62
N TYR A 270 -5.48 2.13 -8.29
CA TYR A 270 -6.78 2.58 -7.84
C TYR A 270 -7.20 3.83 -8.60
N LEU A 271 -8.44 3.80 -9.08
CA LEU A 271 -9.03 4.86 -9.88
C LEU A 271 -10.20 5.53 -9.17
N GLU A 272 -10.25 6.85 -9.27
CA GLU A 272 -11.40 7.67 -8.91
C GLU A 272 -11.84 8.48 -10.12
N GLY A 273 -13.15 8.68 -10.25
CA GLY A 273 -13.72 9.50 -11.32
C GLY A 273 -13.49 8.97 -12.74
N SER A 274 -13.20 7.67 -12.87
CA SER A 274 -12.92 6.98 -14.13
C SER A 274 -13.68 5.65 -14.22
N ARG A 275 -14.02 5.19 -15.44
CA ARG A 275 -14.60 3.87 -15.69
C ARG A 275 -13.61 2.84 -16.21
N VAL A 276 -12.34 3.21 -16.35
CA VAL A 276 -11.31 2.29 -16.83
C VAL A 276 -11.13 1.16 -15.82
N PRO A 277 -11.16 -0.11 -16.25
CA PRO A 277 -10.93 -1.24 -15.36
C PRO A 277 -9.43 -1.38 -15.06
N VAL A 278 -9.07 -1.44 -13.77
CA VAL A 278 -7.67 -1.54 -13.29
C VAL A 278 -7.38 -2.72 -12.37
N SER A 279 -8.34 -3.66 -12.22
CA SER A 279 -8.19 -4.84 -11.35
C SER A 279 -7.05 -5.77 -11.75
N ASP A 280 -6.67 -5.81 -13.03
CA ASP A 280 -5.65 -6.72 -13.58
C ASP A 280 -4.45 -5.98 -14.18
N ILE A 281 -4.09 -4.84 -13.62
CA ILE A 281 -3.01 -4.00 -14.17
C ILE A 281 -1.65 -4.72 -14.07
N ASN A 282 -0.91 -4.75 -15.18
CA ASN A 282 0.42 -5.36 -15.29
C ASN A 282 1.24 -4.65 -16.38
N LEU A 283 2.52 -4.99 -16.52
CA LEU A 283 3.40 -4.32 -17.49
C LEU A 283 2.92 -4.41 -18.96
N ASP A 284 2.15 -5.43 -19.33
CA ASP A 284 1.66 -5.58 -20.70
C ASP A 284 0.48 -4.65 -21.02
N ASN A 285 -0.37 -4.36 -20.02
CA ASN A 285 -1.60 -3.60 -20.21
C ASN A 285 -1.59 -2.22 -19.54
N VAL A 286 -0.66 -1.93 -18.62
CA VAL A 286 -0.61 -0.68 -17.86
C VAL A 286 -0.59 0.53 -18.79
N TYR A 287 0.12 0.42 -19.91
CA TYR A 287 0.18 1.49 -20.91
C TYR A 287 -1.18 1.76 -21.55
N SER A 288 -1.87 0.71 -22.03
CA SER A 288 -3.18 0.90 -22.66
C SER A 288 -4.21 1.39 -21.65
N ARG A 289 -4.16 0.93 -20.39
CA ARG A 289 -5.04 1.43 -19.31
C ARG A 289 -4.79 2.89 -18.98
N LEU A 290 -3.52 3.32 -18.95
CA LEU A 290 -3.17 4.73 -18.78
C LEU A 290 -3.69 5.59 -19.92
N VAL A 291 -3.52 5.16 -21.16
CA VAL A 291 -4.03 5.88 -22.34
C VAL A 291 -5.56 5.95 -22.33
N GLU A 292 -6.23 4.86 -21.95
CA GLU A 292 -7.69 4.84 -21.75
C GLU A 292 -8.11 5.85 -20.68
N PHE A 293 -7.40 5.90 -19.53
CA PHE A 293 -7.69 6.83 -18.44
C PHE A 293 -7.49 8.29 -18.88
N GLU A 294 -6.43 8.58 -19.63
CA GLU A 294 -6.13 9.91 -20.12
C GLU A 294 -7.16 10.39 -21.15
N ASN A 295 -7.55 9.51 -22.08
CA ASN A 295 -8.53 9.82 -23.12
C ASN A 295 -9.98 9.83 -22.62
N GLU A 296 -10.25 9.21 -21.46
CA GLU A 296 -11.57 9.29 -20.84
C GLU A 296 -11.86 10.73 -20.41
N GLY A 297 -12.85 11.36 -21.02
CA GLY A 297 -13.26 12.70 -20.63
C GLY A 297 -13.72 12.77 -19.17
N THR A 298 -13.88 13.98 -18.65
CA THR A 298 -14.18 14.23 -17.23
C THR A 298 -15.68 14.09 -16.88
N ALA A 299 -16.47 13.46 -17.74
CA ALA A 299 -17.90 13.25 -17.55
C ALA A 299 -18.24 12.41 -16.29
N TYR A 300 -17.25 11.69 -15.74
CA TYR A 300 -17.39 10.89 -14.52
C TYR A 300 -16.63 11.48 -13.33
N ALA A 301 -16.24 12.75 -13.39
CA ALA A 301 -15.50 13.41 -12.32
C ALA A 301 -16.17 13.18 -10.95
N LYS A 302 -15.37 12.74 -9.99
CA LYS A 302 -15.77 12.48 -8.60
C LYS A 302 -14.87 13.28 -7.67
N LEU A 303 -15.21 13.31 -6.38
CA LEU A 303 -14.30 13.79 -5.35
C LEU A 303 -12.98 13.00 -5.44
N ILE A 304 -11.85 13.70 -5.58
CA ILE A 304 -10.49 13.11 -5.62
C ILE A 304 -9.62 13.60 -4.46
N SER A 305 -9.92 14.77 -3.91
CA SER A 305 -9.31 15.26 -2.66
C SER A 305 -10.21 16.27 -1.98
N PHE A 306 -9.96 16.47 -0.69
CA PHE A 306 -10.62 17.49 0.11
C PHE A 306 -9.64 18.12 1.10
N THR A 307 -9.99 19.27 1.63
CA THR A 307 -9.32 19.94 2.74
C THR A 307 -10.30 20.00 3.89
N SER A 308 -9.80 20.06 5.12
CA SER A 308 -10.66 20.21 6.28
C SER A 308 -10.25 21.34 7.20
N GLN A 309 -11.18 21.78 8.03
CA GLN A 309 -10.99 22.79 9.07
C GLN A 309 -11.54 22.27 10.39
N ARG A 310 -11.01 22.78 11.50
CA ARG A 310 -11.57 22.52 12.83
C ARG A 310 -12.91 23.21 13.00
N TYR A 311 -13.73 22.68 13.91
CA TYR A 311 -14.91 23.38 14.37
C TYR A 311 -14.51 24.63 15.16
N ASP A 312 -15.22 25.73 14.91
CA ASP A 312 -15.10 26.92 15.75
C ASP A 312 -15.79 26.69 17.10
N PRO A 313 -15.18 27.11 18.22
CA PRO A 313 -15.84 27.12 19.51
C PRO A 313 -17.16 27.92 19.45
N PRO A 314 -18.26 27.44 20.07
CA PRO A 314 -19.53 28.15 20.05
C PRO A 314 -19.49 29.56 20.65
N ASN A 315 -18.56 29.84 21.56
CA ASN A 315 -18.30 31.19 22.08
C ASN A 315 -16.92 31.67 21.65
N TRP A 316 -16.87 32.91 21.19
CA TRP A 316 -15.63 33.52 20.73
C TRP A 316 -14.63 33.70 21.90
N GLY A 317 -13.44 33.13 21.75
CA GLY A 317 -12.33 33.28 22.68
C GLY A 317 -12.09 32.06 23.57
N ASP A 318 -13.01 31.09 23.54
CA ASP A 318 -12.80 29.80 24.19
C ASP A 318 -11.64 29.06 23.52
N ASP A 319 -10.80 28.40 24.33
CA ASP A 319 -9.75 27.53 23.80
C ASP A 319 -10.37 26.25 23.23
N HIS A 320 -9.96 25.85 22.03
CA HIS A 320 -10.54 24.69 21.34
C HIS A 320 -10.44 23.41 22.18
N ALA A 321 -9.33 23.20 22.90
CA ALA A 321 -9.14 22.03 23.76
C ALA A 321 -10.03 22.06 25.03
N THR A 322 -10.58 23.23 25.40
CA THR A 322 -11.54 23.35 26.50
C THR A 322 -12.96 23.01 26.08
N VAL A 323 -13.29 23.17 24.79
CA VAL A 323 -14.64 22.93 24.24
C VAL A 323 -14.75 21.55 23.59
N PHE A 324 -13.73 21.12 22.84
CA PHE A 324 -13.73 19.87 22.10
C PHE A 324 -12.77 18.86 22.73
N ALA A 325 -12.94 17.58 22.38
CA ALA A 325 -12.02 16.52 22.78
C ALA A 325 -10.61 16.79 22.21
N ASN A 326 -9.59 16.69 23.06
CA ASN A 326 -8.22 16.96 22.64
C ASN A 326 -7.62 15.77 21.86
N VAL A 327 -7.69 15.84 20.54
CA VAL A 327 -7.19 14.81 19.63
C VAL A 327 -5.65 14.75 19.53
N SER A 328 -4.92 15.71 20.10
CA SER A 328 -3.46 15.81 19.88
C SER A 328 -2.71 14.59 20.42
N ILE A 329 -3.06 14.11 21.62
CA ILE A 329 -2.43 12.93 22.25
C ILE A 329 -2.66 11.63 21.45
N PRO A 330 -3.90 11.26 21.09
CA PRO A 330 -4.13 10.06 20.29
C PRO A 330 -3.58 10.17 18.87
N LEU A 331 -3.50 11.38 18.31
CA LEU A 331 -2.83 11.63 17.02
C LEU A 331 -1.31 11.39 17.11
N GLU A 332 -0.64 11.98 18.10
CA GLU A 332 0.80 11.74 18.33
C GLU A 332 1.09 10.25 18.60
N THR A 333 0.23 9.58 19.36
CA THR A 333 0.34 8.15 19.63
C THR A 333 0.28 7.33 18.35
N ILE A 334 -0.70 7.56 17.47
CA ILE A 334 -0.83 6.78 16.24
C ILE A 334 0.26 7.14 15.22
N GLU A 335 0.75 8.39 15.20
CA GLU A 335 1.92 8.79 14.42
C GLU A 335 3.19 8.06 14.89
N GLY A 336 3.38 7.90 16.20
CA GLY A 336 4.46 7.10 16.77
C GLY A 336 4.37 5.62 16.37
N TRP A 337 3.15 5.08 16.34
CA TRP A 337 2.90 3.73 15.82
C TRP A 337 3.18 3.60 14.33
N ARG A 338 2.71 4.52 13.50
CA ARG A 338 3.02 4.55 12.05
C ARG A 338 4.52 4.53 11.85
N LYS A 339 5.23 5.45 12.50
CA LYS A 339 6.69 5.50 12.48
C LYS A 339 7.36 4.20 12.94
N HIS A 340 6.86 3.56 13.99
CA HIS A 340 7.40 2.26 14.41
C HIS A 340 7.17 1.19 13.35
N MET A 341 6.00 1.19 12.70
CA MET A 341 5.76 0.28 11.58
C MET A 341 6.81 0.50 10.48
N ASP A 342 7.15 1.76 10.20
CA ASP A 342 8.12 2.14 9.17
C ASP A 342 9.56 1.80 9.48
N ASP A 343 9.99 2.21 10.67
CA ASP A 343 11.39 2.12 11.06
C ASP A 343 11.76 0.70 11.52
N GLN A 344 10.78 -0.06 12.03
CA GLN A 344 11.02 -1.35 12.70
C GLN A 344 10.28 -2.50 12.06
N TYR A 345 8.95 -2.42 11.92
CA TYR A 345 8.15 -3.54 11.42
C TYR A 345 8.52 -3.88 9.98
N TYR A 346 8.33 -2.95 9.04
CA TYR A 346 8.48 -3.19 7.62
C TYR A 346 9.89 -3.68 7.22
N PRO A 347 11.00 -3.11 7.73
CA PRO A 347 12.33 -3.60 7.42
C PRO A 347 12.64 -5.00 7.96
N LYS A 348 12.03 -5.41 9.08
CA LYS A 348 12.37 -6.64 9.82
C LYS A 348 11.41 -7.80 9.57
N CYS A 349 10.16 -7.47 9.30
CA CYS A 349 9.08 -8.43 9.14
C CYS A 349 9.01 -9.01 7.73
N ASN A 350 9.72 -8.39 6.80
CA ASN A 350 9.79 -8.87 5.45
C ASN A 350 10.67 -10.12 5.34
N ASN A 351 10.09 -11.26 4.93
CA ASN A 351 10.70 -12.59 5.00
C ASN A 351 11.08 -13.07 6.42
N ALA A 352 10.46 -12.49 7.46
CA ALA A 352 10.68 -12.97 8.82
C ALA A 352 10.34 -14.45 8.93
N SER A 353 11.22 -15.22 9.56
CA SER A 353 11.03 -16.64 9.81
C SER A 353 11.23 -16.95 11.29
N GLY A 354 10.66 -18.06 11.74
CA GLY A 354 10.72 -18.46 13.15
C GLY A 354 10.03 -17.46 14.06
N GLU A 355 10.70 -17.10 15.16
CA GLU A 355 10.16 -16.27 16.24
C GLU A 355 9.79 -14.84 15.79
N ILE A 356 10.60 -14.25 14.90
CA ILE A 356 10.35 -12.89 14.37
C ILE A 356 9.01 -12.84 13.63
N SER A 357 8.67 -13.88 12.87
CA SER A 357 7.40 -13.94 12.12
C SER A 357 6.18 -13.83 13.04
N SER A 358 6.21 -14.50 14.20
CA SER A 358 5.12 -14.41 15.18
C SER A 358 5.01 -13.03 15.82
N ILE A 359 6.14 -12.38 16.10
CA ILE A 359 6.18 -11.02 16.65
C ILE A 359 5.65 -10.02 15.63
N CYS A 360 5.99 -10.20 14.36
CA CYS A 360 5.47 -9.38 13.27
C CYS A 360 3.95 -9.48 13.17
N ILE A 361 3.37 -10.69 13.13
CA ILE A 361 1.92 -10.85 13.08
C ILE A 361 1.25 -10.12 14.25
N GLN A 362 1.73 -10.35 15.47
CA GLN A 362 1.19 -9.70 16.66
C GLN A 362 1.36 -8.17 16.65
N THR A 363 2.48 -7.66 16.12
CA THR A 363 2.71 -6.21 16.00
C THR A 363 1.72 -5.58 15.03
N GLN A 364 1.47 -6.22 13.89
CA GLN A 364 0.49 -5.74 12.91
C GLN A 364 -0.93 -5.75 13.46
N GLU A 365 -1.31 -6.82 14.17
CA GLU A 365 -2.60 -6.90 14.87
C GLU A 365 -2.73 -5.79 15.91
N LYS A 366 -1.66 -5.57 16.71
CA LYS A 366 -1.64 -4.50 17.72
C LYS A 366 -1.72 -3.12 17.09
N TYR A 367 -1.03 -2.87 15.97
CA TYR A 367 -1.14 -1.62 15.22
C TYR A 367 -2.58 -1.37 14.76
N ASN A 368 -3.26 -2.38 14.19
CA ASN A 368 -4.67 -2.25 13.77
C ASN A 368 -5.62 -1.99 14.96
N GLU A 369 -5.36 -2.62 16.11
CA GLU A 369 -6.07 -2.34 17.36
C GLU A 369 -5.87 -0.88 17.79
N MET A 370 -4.64 -0.38 17.73
CA MET A 370 -4.33 1.01 18.10
C MET A 370 -4.93 2.01 17.11
N GLU A 371 -4.94 1.74 15.81
CA GLU A 371 -5.68 2.57 14.85
C GLU A 371 -7.15 2.69 15.25
N THR A 372 -7.78 1.59 15.68
CA THR A 372 -9.18 1.58 16.13
C THR A 372 -9.36 2.35 17.44
N ASN A 373 -8.51 2.09 18.44
CA ASN A 373 -8.60 2.72 19.76
C ASN A 373 -8.31 4.22 19.70
N CYS A 374 -7.31 4.65 18.93
CA CYS A 374 -6.98 6.07 18.78
C CYS A 374 -8.04 6.81 17.96
N SER A 375 -8.67 6.15 16.97
CA SER A 375 -9.72 6.79 16.15
C SER A 375 -11.04 7.00 16.92
N ASN A 376 -11.29 6.26 18.00
CA ASN A 376 -12.52 6.31 18.79
C ASN A 376 -12.28 6.93 20.16
N ALA A 377 -12.90 8.08 20.45
CA ALA A 377 -12.68 8.78 21.71
C ALA A 377 -13.14 8.02 22.96
N SER A 378 -14.06 7.06 22.81
CA SER A 378 -14.47 6.19 23.92
C SER A 378 -13.39 5.18 24.32
N SER A 379 -12.38 4.98 23.47
CA SER A 379 -11.31 4.01 23.64
C SER A 379 -9.93 4.67 23.78
N TRP A 380 -9.86 5.99 23.98
CA TRP A 380 -8.58 6.72 24.07
C TRP A 380 -7.71 6.28 25.24
N ASP A 381 -8.29 5.82 26.35
CA ASP A 381 -7.54 5.23 27.46
C ASP A 381 -6.77 3.95 27.04
N ALA A 382 -7.21 3.30 25.97
CA ALA A 382 -6.58 2.13 25.36
C ALA A 382 -5.75 2.48 24.10
N CYS A 383 -5.66 3.76 23.71
CA CYS A 383 -4.75 4.26 22.69
C CYS A 383 -3.38 4.50 23.35
N ILE A 384 -2.52 3.48 23.30
CA ILE A 384 -1.28 3.43 24.06
C ILE A 384 -0.08 3.63 23.13
N PRO A 385 0.90 4.49 23.48
CA PRO A 385 2.14 4.63 22.72
C PRO A 385 2.92 3.32 22.57
N VAL A 386 3.54 3.12 21.40
CA VAL A 386 4.29 1.90 21.07
C VAL A 386 5.46 1.62 22.02
N ASP A 387 6.12 2.66 22.51
CA ASP A 387 7.25 2.62 23.43
C ASP A 387 6.84 2.54 24.91
N SER A 388 5.54 2.55 25.18
CA SER A 388 5.01 2.48 26.54
C SER A 388 5.25 1.12 27.19
N ASN A 389 5.61 1.12 28.46
CA ASN A 389 5.87 -0.09 29.24
C ASN A 389 4.61 -0.97 29.44
N ILE A 390 3.42 -0.38 29.37
CA ILE A 390 2.14 -1.09 29.44
C ILE A 390 1.70 -1.63 28.06
N CYS A 391 2.34 -1.22 26.97
CA CYS A 391 2.04 -1.75 25.65
C CYS A 391 2.65 -3.15 25.51
N LYS A 392 1.78 -4.16 25.42
CA LYS A 392 2.14 -5.56 25.28
C LYS A 392 1.48 -6.20 24.06
N LEU A 393 2.22 -7.09 23.41
CA LEU A 393 1.69 -8.06 22.44
C LEU A 393 1.02 -9.22 23.20
N GLU A 394 0.27 -10.08 22.50
CA GLU A 394 -0.44 -11.22 23.13
C GLU A 394 0.50 -12.18 23.88
N GLY A 395 1.75 -12.31 23.43
CA GLY A 395 2.80 -13.08 24.10
C GLY A 395 3.39 -12.43 25.36
N GLY A 396 2.95 -11.22 25.74
CA GLY A 396 3.47 -10.47 26.89
C GLY A 396 4.79 -9.72 26.63
N THR A 397 5.32 -9.81 25.41
CA THR A 397 6.43 -9.00 24.91
C THR A 397 6.01 -7.53 24.77
N SER A 398 6.95 -6.60 24.88
CA SER A 398 6.67 -5.18 24.65
C SER A 398 6.36 -4.93 23.18
N CYS A 399 5.43 -4.02 22.90
CA CYS A 399 5.11 -3.60 21.53
C CYS A 399 6.34 -3.10 20.77
N ASN A 400 7.33 -2.53 21.46
CA ASN A 400 8.54 -1.99 20.84
C ASN A 400 9.67 -3.04 20.68
N ASP A 401 9.43 -4.31 21.01
CA ASP A 401 10.48 -5.33 21.06
C ASP A 401 11.11 -5.61 19.68
N LEU A 402 10.43 -5.27 18.58
CA LEU A 402 11.00 -5.34 17.24
C LEU A 402 12.33 -4.57 17.11
N ILE A 403 12.54 -3.49 17.88
CA ILE A 403 13.81 -2.76 17.90
C ILE A 403 14.99 -3.67 18.21
N ASN A 404 14.78 -4.66 19.09
CA ASN A 404 15.85 -5.55 19.59
C ASN A 404 16.22 -6.66 18.60
N TYR A 405 15.47 -6.82 17.51
CA TYR A 405 15.82 -7.75 16.45
C TYR A 405 16.63 -7.02 15.40
N ASP A 406 17.88 -7.43 15.21
CA ASP A 406 18.66 -6.98 14.06
C ASP A 406 18.05 -7.54 12.78
N ASN A 407 18.04 -6.76 11.71
CA ASN A 407 17.87 -7.31 10.37
C ASN A 407 18.93 -8.39 10.23
N THR A 408 18.54 -9.68 10.19
CA THR A 408 19.48 -10.71 9.75
C THR A 408 20.01 -10.22 8.41
N PRO A 409 21.33 -9.98 8.27
CA PRO A 409 21.86 -9.50 7.00
C PRO A 409 21.36 -10.45 5.92
N PRO A 410 20.91 -9.94 4.76
CA PRO A 410 20.56 -10.82 3.66
C PRO A 410 21.72 -11.81 3.48
N PRO A 411 21.44 -13.11 3.29
CA PRO A 411 22.49 -14.10 3.15
C PRO A 411 23.48 -13.57 2.12
N PRO A 412 24.80 -13.59 2.42
CA PRO A 412 25.81 -12.97 1.56
C PRO A 412 25.56 -13.43 0.11
N PRO A 413 25.58 -12.51 -0.87
CA PRO A 413 25.15 -12.85 -2.21
C PRO A 413 25.95 -14.06 -2.68
N GLN A 414 25.23 -15.13 -3.04
CA GLN A 414 25.86 -16.34 -3.53
C GLN A 414 26.62 -15.96 -4.82
N PRO A 415 27.90 -16.35 -4.95
CA PRO A 415 28.70 -15.95 -6.10
C PRO A 415 28.04 -16.37 -7.41
N THR A 416 27.72 -15.39 -8.26
CA THR A 416 27.13 -15.61 -9.58
C THR A 416 28.22 -16.03 -10.57
N TRP A 417 27.99 -17.19 -11.21
CA TRP A 417 28.94 -17.78 -12.16
C TRP A 417 28.53 -17.47 -13.59
N LYS A 418 29.30 -16.64 -14.29
CA LYS A 418 29.04 -16.32 -15.70
C LYS A 418 29.70 -17.35 -16.62
N VAL A 419 28.92 -17.91 -17.54
CA VAL A 419 29.46 -18.79 -18.59
C VAL A 419 30.28 -17.95 -19.55
N ILE A 420 31.59 -18.21 -19.65
CA ILE A 420 32.50 -17.49 -20.54
C ILE A 420 32.85 -18.29 -21.81
N TYR A 421 32.53 -19.58 -21.82
CA TYR A 421 32.59 -20.41 -23.01
C TYR A 421 31.52 -21.50 -22.97
N SER A 422 30.77 -21.62 -24.06
CA SER A 422 29.73 -22.61 -24.32
C SER A 422 29.81 -22.98 -25.80
N GLY A 423 30.68 -23.91 -26.15
CA GLY A 423 30.88 -24.35 -27.53
C GLY A 423 31.30 -25.81 -27.60
N THR A 424 31.40 -26.33 -28.82
CA THR A 424 31.96 -27.67 -29.09
C THR A 424 33.38 -27.77 -28.54
N PRO A 425 33.83 -28.95 -28.08
CA PRO A 425 35.22 -29.15 -27.68
C PRO A 425 36.16 -28.71 -28.79
N THR A 426 37.13 -27.89 -28.41
CA THR A 426 38.06 -27.29 -29.35
C THR A 426 39.47 -27.42 -28.80
N THR A 427 40.43 -27.72 -29.67
CA THR A 427 41.86 -27.68 -29.36
C THR A 427 42.41 -26.26 -29.45
N LYS A 428 41.60 -25.30 -29.92
CA LYS A 428 42.01 -23.91 -30.06
C LYS A 428 42.13 -23.28 -28.69
N GLN A 429 43.28 -22.70 -28.45
CA GLN A 429 43.56 -21.85 -27.31
C GLN A 429 42.63 -20.63 -27.37
N PHE A 430 41.88 -20.38 -26.30
CA PHE A 430 41.08 -19.15 -26.17
C PHE A 430 41.66 -18.29 -25.07
N THR A 431 41.75 -16.98 -25.34
CA THR A 431 42.30 -16.00 -24.40
C THR A 431 41.20 -15.60 -23.41
N LEU A 432 41.49 -15.73 -22.12
CA LEU A 432 40.60 -15.26 -21.06
C LEU A 432 40.66 -13.73 -20.98
N PRO A 433 39.54 -13.04 -20.73
CA PRO A 433 39.56 -11.62 -20.42
C PRO A 433 40.51 -11.32 -19.25
N SER A 434 41.21 -10.18 -19.29
CA SER A 434 42.08 -9.75 -18.20
C SER A 434 41.32 -9.69 -16.87
N GLY A 435 41.91 -10.20 -15.79
CA GLY A 435 41.33 -10.16 -14.44
C GLY A 435 40.54 -11.40 -14.01
N VAL A 436 40.52 -12.49 -14.78
CA VAL A 436 39.98 -13.79 -14.34
C VAL A 436 40.96 -14.45 -13.37
N ARG A 437 40.59 -14.60 -12.08
CA ARG A 437 41.41 -15.26 -11.05
C ARG A 437 40.99 -16.69 -10.72
N SER A 438 39.74 -17.05 -11.03
CA SER A 438 39.16 -18.37 -10.70
C SER A 438 38.21 -18.81 -11.81
N ILE A 439 38.31 -20.09 -12.21
CA ILE A 439 37.39 -20.71 -13.17
C ILE A 439 36.73 -21.96 -12.54
N LYS A 440 35.50 -22.26 -12.96
CA LYS A 440 34.76 -23.46 -12.56
C LYS A 440 34.60 -24.39 -13.75
N ILE A 441 35.03 -25.64 -13.58
CA ILE A 441 34.95 -26.73 -14.56
C ILE A 441 34.23 -27.89 -13.87
N ASN A 442 33.16 -28.43 -14.49
CA ASN A 442 32.36 -29.53 -13.94
C ASN A 442 31.96 -29.35 -12.47
N GLY A 443 31.63 -28.13 -12.07
CA GLY A 443 31.19 -27.86 -10.70
C GLY A 443 32.30 -27.50 -9.72
N VAL A 444 33.59 -27.57 -10.09
CA VAL A 444 34.71 -27.37 -9.14
C VAL A 444 35.56 -26.14 -9.48
N VAL A 445 35.88 -25.33 -8.46
CA VAL A 445 36.69 -24.11 -8.57
C VAL A 445 38.18 -24.46 -8.60
N ARG A 446 38.94 -23.83 -9.50
CA ARG A 446 40.38 -24.06 -9.67
C ARG A 446 41.15 -22.75 -9.85
N LEU A 447 42.36 -22.70 -9.28
CA LEU A 447 43.25 -21.53 -9.21
C LEU A 447 44.60 -21.71 -9.94
N ALA A 448 44.90 -22.90 -10.47
CA ALA A 448 46.17 -23.24 -11.12
C ALA A 448 45.99 -24.32 -12.19
N ASP A 449 47.05 -24.58 -12.97
CA ASP A 449 47.09 -25.63 -14.00
C ASP A 449 46.58 -26.97 -13.43
N TYR A 450 45.53 -27.53 -14.01
CA TYR A 450 44.90 -28.74 -13.49
C TYR A 450 44.58 -29.73 -14.60
N SER A 451 44.80 -31.01 -14.30
CA SER A 451 44.42 -32.12 -15.18
C SER A 451 43.12 -32.74 -14.67
N VAL A 452 42.02 -32.61 -15.42
CA VAL A 452 40.77 -33.35 -15.16
C VAL A 452 40.85 -34.68 -15.91
N SER A 453 40.66 -35.82 -15.23
CA SER A 453 40.47 -37.10 -15.90
C SER A 453 39.13 -37.69 -15.50
N GLU A 454 38.30 -38.06 -16.48
CA GLU A 454 37.06 -38.78 -16.26
C GLU A 454 37.17 -40.17 -16.88
N SER A 455 36.86 -41.19 -16.09
CA SER A 455 36.80 -42.58 -16.54
C SER A 455 35.37 -43.09 -16.48
N LYS A 456 34.91 -43.75 -17.54
CA LYS A 456 33.59 -44.39 -17.58
C LYS A 456 33.69 -45.80 -18.17
N ILE A 457 32.94 -46.73 -17.60
CA ILE A 457 32.75 -48.07 -18.16
C ILE A 457 31.66 -47.98 -19.22
N ARG A 458 31.94 -48.49 -20.42
CA ARG A 458 30.95 -48.56 -21.51
C ARG A 458 30.81 -49.99 -21.98
N GLU A 459 29.56 -50.43 -22.11
CA GLU A 459 29.22 -51.73 -22.68
C GLU A 459 29.46 -51.72 -24.20
N CYS A 460 30.35 -52.59 -24.68
CA CYS A 460 30.51 -52.93 -26.10
C CYS A 460 30.02 -54.36 -26.37
N GLN A 461 29.84 -54.74 -27.64
CA GLN A 461 29.48 -56.11 -28.02
C GLN A 461 30.50 -57.18 -27.57
N GLY A 462 31.74 -56.79 -27.25
CA GLY A 462 32.78 -57.65 -26.68
C GLY A 462 32.92 -57.59 -25.14
N GLY A 463 32.00 -56.91 -24.44
CA GLY A 463 32.05 -56.70 -22.98
C GLY A 463 32.34 -55.25 -22.59
N PRO A 464 32.32 -54.94 -21.27
CA PRO A 464 32.56 -53.60 -20.75
C PRO A 464 34.01 -53.17 -20.94
N ILE A 465 34.22 -51.97 -21.51
CA ILE A 465 35.54 -51.34 -21.66
C ILE A 465 35.65 -50.09 -20.80
N TYR A 466 36.84 -49.86 -20.23
CA TYR A 466 37.17 -48.63 -19.53
C TYR A 466 37.63 -47.57 -20.52
N VAL A 467 36.92 -46.46 -20.59
CA VAL A 467 37.31 -45.28 -21.37
C VAL A 467 37.73 -44.19 -20.41
N THR A 468 38.92 -43.61 -20.60
CA THR A 468 39.40 -42.48 -19.80
C THR A 468 39.68 -41.30 -20.72
N ALA A 469 39.03 -40.17 -20.44
CA ALA A 469 39.33 -38.89 -21.07
C ALA A 469 40.12 -38.03 -20.08
N SER A 470 41.14 -37.30 -20.55
CA SER A 470 41.92 -36.40 -19.68
C SER A 470 42.17 -35.06 -20.33
N CYS A 471 41.93 -33.98 -19.60
CA CYS A 471 42.06 -32.60 -20.03
C CYS A 471 43.08 -31.87 -19.17
N LYS A 472 44.10 -31.24 -19.76
CA LYS A 472 45.03 -30.36 -19.05
C LYS A 472 44.65 -28.90 -19.31
N VAL A 473 44.14 -28.24 -18.29
CA VAL A 473 43.77 -26.82 -18.35
C VAL A 473 44.91 -26.01 -17.76
N GLY A 474 45.57 -25.22 -18.60
CA GLY A 474 46.50 -24.18 -18.15
C GLY A 474 45.72 -22.95 -17.70
N VAL A 475 46.00 -22.43 -16.50
CA VAL A 475 45.38 -21.18 -15.98
C VAL A 475 46.42 -20.05 -15.92
N ASN A 476 47.72 -20.38 -15.97
CA ASN A 476 48.83 -19.46 -15.70
C ASN A 476 49.20 -18.50 -16.86
N SER A 477 48.57 -18.60 -18.04
CA SER A 477 48.99 -17.84 -19.25
C SER A 477 47.86 -17.08 -19.95
N LEU A 478 46.80 -16.67 -19.22
CA LEU A 478 45.62 -15.99 -19.79
C LEU A 478 44.94 -16.79 -20.92
N SER A 479 45.13 -18.10 -20.97
CA SER A 479 44.63 -18.93 -22.06
C SER A 479 44.28 -20.33 -21.59
N VAL A 480 43.19 -20.88 -22.11
CA VAL A 480 42.78 -22.27 -21.84
C VAL A 480 42.96 -23.08 -23.11
N GLN A 481 43.70 -24.18 -23.03
CA GLN A 481 43.84 -25.18 -24.09
C GLN A 481 42.85 -26.31 -23.81
N GLY A 482 41.99 -26.62 -24.79
CA GLY A 482 40.90 -27.58 -24.59
C GLY A 482 41.34 -29.05 -24.57
N CYS A 483 40.37 -29.90 -24.19
CA CYS A 483 40.55 -31.30 -23.81
C CYS A 483 40.83 -32.23 -25.01
N TYR A 484 41.72 -33.21 -24.81
CA TYR A 484 41.96 -34.29 -25.77
C TYR A 484 41.46 -35.64 -25.23
N ASP A 485 41.03 -36.49 -26.16
CA ASP A 485 40.72 -37.90 -25.96
C ASP A 485 42.02 -38.72 -26.05
N LYS A 486 42.32 -39.60 -25.09
CA LYS A 486 43.32 -40.66 -25.27
C LYS A 486 42.67 -42.01 -24.99
N VAL A 487 42.18 -42.65 -26.04
CA VAL A 487 41.67 -44.02 -25.99
C VAL A 487 42.86 -44.98 -25.93
N SER A 488 43.11 -45.60 -24.77
CA SER A 488 44.03 -46.74 -24.69
C SER A 488 43.27 -48.02 -24.99
N HIS A 489 43.56 -48.65 -26.13
CA HIS A 489 42.99 -49.94 -26.51
C HIS A 489 43.46 -51.07 -25.57
N GLY A 490 42.52 -51.72 -24.90
CA GLY A 490 42.65 -53.14 -24.57
C GLY A 490 42.28 -53.96 -25.81
N ALA A 491 42.98 -55.06 -26.07
CA ALA A 491 42.98 -55.82 -27.32
C ALA A 491 41.67 -56.56 -27.69
N ALA A 492 40.53 -55.87 -27.75
CA ALA A 492 39.27 -56.41 -28.27
C ALA A 492 38.80 -55.59 -29.49
N SER A 493 38.95 -56.18 -30.67
CA SER A 493 38.81 -55.59 -32.01
C SER A 493 37.38 -55.24 -32.47
N GLN A 494 36.44 -54.96 -31.54
CA GLN A 494 35.02 -54.78 -31.90
C GLN A 494 34.33 -53.51 -31.39
N CYS A 495 35.03 -52.58 -30.73
CA CYS A 495 34.49 -51.25 -30.47
C CYS A 495 34.90 -50.32 -31.63
N ASN A 496 33.93 -49.79 -32.40
CA ASN A 496 34.16 -48.67 -33.32
C ASN A 496 34.87 -47.53 -32.57
N ALA A 497 35.74 -46.77 -33.24
CA ALA A 497 36.37 -45.60 -32.65
C ALA A 497 35.30 -44.67 -32.06
N VAL A 498 35.29 -44.52 -30.74
CA VAL A 498 34.36 -43.65 -30.03
C VAL A 498 35.07 -42.32 -29.80
N THR A 499 34.45 -41.23 -30.24
CA THR A 499 34.81 -39.87 -29.80
C THR A 499 33.96 -39.52 -28.59
N VAL A 500 34.58 -39.30 -27.43
CA VAL A 500 33.89 -38.80 -26.23
C VAL A 500 34.07 -37.28 -26.17
N ILE A 501 32.95 -36.56 -26.22
CA ILE A 501 32.91 -35.09 -26.22
C ILE A 501 32.67 -34.64 -24.77
N ALA A 502 33.70 -34.08 -24.11
CA ALA A 502 33.53 -33.36 -22.85
C ALA A 502 32.63 -32.13 -23.07
N ASP A 503 31.79 -31.73 -22.10
CA ASP A 503 30.72 -30.74 -22.31
C ASP A 503 31.20 -29.29 -22.56
N GLY A 504 32.51 -29.03 -22.57
CA GLY A 504 33.12 -27.81 -23.07
C GLY A 504 32.72 -26.54 -22.33
N ARG A 505 32.15 -26.60 -21.11
CA ARG A 505 31.67 -25.41 -20.40
C ARG A 505 32.72 -24.85 -19.45
N VAL A 506 33.09 -23.58 -19.64
CA VAL A 506 33.97 -22.82 -18.73
C VAL A 506 33.20 -21.65 -18.13
N ARG A 507 33.22 -21.52 -16.79
CA ARG A 507 32.57 -20.42 -16.06
C ARG A 507 33.58 -19.57 -15.30
N LYS A 508 33.38 -18.26 -15.27
CA LYS A 508 34.16 -17.29 -14.50
C LYS A 508 33.43 -16.95 -13.20
N LEU A 509 34.18 -16.82 -12.11
CA LEU A 509 33.71 -16.18 -10.88
C LEU A 509 33.79 -14.66 -11.05
N GLU A 510 32.66 -13.97 -11.02
CA GLU A 510 32.67 -12.52 -10.81
C GLU A 510 32.80 -12.27 -9.30
N VAL A 511 33.88 -11.62 -8.90
CA VAL A 511 34.08 -11.22 -7.49
C VAL A 511 33.15 -10.06 -7.22
N LEU A 512 32.43 -10.16 -6.10
CA LEU A 512 31.60 -9.11 -5.50
C LEU A 512 32.35 -7.76 -5.49
N GLN A 513 31.74 -6.73 -6.06
CA GLN A 513 32.00 -5.36 -5.64
C GLN A 513 31.14 -5.06 -4.42
#